data_AF-A0A317Z5X7-F1
#
_entry.id   AF-A0A317Z5X7-F1
#
_cell.length_a   1.000
_cell.length_b   1.000
_cell.length_c   1.000
_cell.angle_alpha   90.00
_cell.angle_beta   90.00
_cell.angle_gamma   90.00
#
_symmetry.space_group_name_H-M   'P 1'
#
loop_
_entity.id
_entity.type
_entity.pdbx_description
1 polymer ?
#
loop_
_entity_poly.entity_id
_entity_poly.type
_entity_poly.pdbx_seq_one_letter_code
_entity_poly.pdbx_strand_id
1 'polypeptide(L)' 'MKHINRWLAIPYLLWMVFFIVIPVILLCYFSFVDDHGHFTLMNYEQFFSVRYMRMLFESIVYATLITL' A
#
# COMPACT_ATOMS: atom_id res chain seq x y z
N MET A 1 -40.26 5.04 -6.47
CA MET A 1 -38.86 5.20 -6.91
C MET A 1 -38.09 5.82 -5.76
N LYS A 2 -37.13 5.12 -5.14
CA LYS A 2 -36.42 5.62 -3.94
C LYS A 2 -35.49 6.78 -4.35
N HIS A 3 -35.79 7.99 -3.90
CA HIS A 3 -34.89 9.15 -4.00
C HIS A 3 -33.73 8.95 -3.02
N ILE A 4 -32.69 8.24 -3.46
CA ILE A 4 -31.45 8.10 -2.68
C ILE A 4 -30.77 9.47 -2.64
N ASN A 5 -30.75 10.08 -1.46
CA ASN A 5 -30.06 11.35 -1.24
C ASN A 5 -28.56 11.13 -1.42
N ARG A 6 -27.98 11.75 -2.46
CA ARG A 6 -26.54 11.70 -2.77
C ARG A 6 -25.65 12.09 -1.58
N TRP A 7 -26.18 12.91 -0.68
CA TRP A 7 -25.54 13.32 0.57
C TRP A 7 -25.21 12.15 1.52
N LEU A 8 -25.97 11.04 1.46
CA LEU A 8 -25.69 9.83 2.23
C LEU A 8 -24.45 9.07 1.73
N ALA A 9 -23.97 9.35 0.51
CA ALA A 9 -22.74 8.75 -0.03
C ALA A 9 -21.47 9.45 0.49
N ILE A 10 -21.56 10.70 0.95
CA ILE A 10 -20.41 11.48 1.42
C ILE A 10 -19.74 10.83 2.64
N PRO A 11 -20.45 10.46 3.72
CA PRO A 11 -19.83 9.79 4.86
C PRO A 11 -19.15 8.49 4.46
N TYR A 12 -19.75 7.74 3.53
CA TYR A 12 -19.21 6.48 3.03
C TYR A 12 -17.91 6.69 2.23
N LEU A 13 -17.87 7.70 1.35
CA LEU A 13 -16.66 8.06 0.60
C LEU A 13 -15.54 8.54 1.52
N LEU A 14 -15.86 9.39 2.51
CA LEU A 14 -14.89 9.84 3.51
C LEU A 14 -14.33 8.65 4.29
N TRP A 15 -15.19 7.74 4.71
CA TRP A 15 -14.78 6.53 5.42
C TRP A 15 -13.86 5.66 4.56
N MET A 16 -14.23 5.37 3.32
CA MET A 16 -13.37 4.59 2.41
C MET A 16 -12.01 5.26 2.21
N VAL A 17 -11.97 6.55 1.93
CA VAL A 17 -10.71 7.28 1.71
C VAL A 17 -9.85 7.25 2.98
N PHE A 18 -10.44 7.48 4.15
CA PHE A 18 -9.73 7.43 5.42
C PHE A 18 -9.05 6.07 5.63
N PHE A 19 -9.78 4.98 5.41
CA PHE A 19 -9.28 3.62 5.58
C PHE A 19 -8.34 3.14 4.47
N ILE A 20 -8.29 3.82 3.32
CA ILE A 20 -7.30 3.56 2.27
C ILE A 20 -6.03 4.38 2.53
N VAL A 21 -6.17 5.66 2.85
CA VAL A 21 -5.06 6.61 2.93
C VAL A 21 -4.24 6.39 4.19
N ILE A 22 -4.87 6.16 5.35
CA ILE A 22 -4.16 5.95 6.61
C ILE A 22 -3.19 4.75 6.57
N PRO A 23 -3.60 3.53 6.16
CA PRO A 23 -2.64 2.42 6.13
C PRO A 23 -1.51 2.66 5.14
N VAL A 24 -1.74 3.40 4.04
CA VAL A 24 -0.68 3.79 3.10
C VAL A 24 0.29 4.79 3.76
N ILE A 25 -0.21 5.78 4.48
CA ILE A 25 0.63 6.72 5.25
C ILE A 25 1.45 5.98 6.29
N LEU A 26 0.84 5.06 7.03
CA LEU A 26 1.54 4.23 8.01
C LEU A 26 2.63 3.38 7.35
N LEU A 27 2.32 2.75 6.21
CA LEU A 27 3.29 1.99 5.43
C LEU A 27 4.49 2.87 5.02
N CYS A 28 4.22 4.07 4.50
CA CYS A 28 5.27 5.03 4.15
C CYS A 28 6.06 5.51 5.37
N TYR A 29 5.42 5.71 6.52
CA TYR A 29 6.12 6.10 7.74
C TYR A 29 7.08 4.98 8.20
N PHE A 30 6.57 3.76 8.32
CA PHE A 30 7.36 2.61 8.74
C PHE A 30 8.44 2.21 7.73
N SER A 31 8.31 2.55 6.44
CA SER A 31 9.38 2.30 5.48
C SER A 31 10.64 3.13 5.75
N PHE A 32 10.52 4.29 6.40
CA PHE A 32 11.64 5.18 6.75
C PHE A 32 12.10 5.05 8.20
N VAL A 33 11.55 4.12 8.97
CA VAL A 33 11.81 4.01 10.42
C VAL A 33 12.30 2.60 10.75
N ASP A 34 13.30 2.49 11.64
CA ASP A 34 13.80 1.21 12.14
C ASP A 34 12.92 0.66 13.27
N ASP A 35 13.23 -0.55 13.75
CA ASP A 35 12.50 -1.19 14.85
C ASP A 35 12.57 -0.42 16.18
N HIS A 36 13.48 0.56 16.29
CA HIS A 36 13.67 1.41 17.46
C HIS A 36 13.03 2.80 17.31
N GLY A 37 12.41 3.12 16.17
CA GLY A 37 11.77 4.41 15.93
C GLY A 37 12.69 5.48 15.33
N HIS A 38 13.92 5.14 14.92
CA HIS A 38 14.84 6.08 14.30
C HIS A 38 14.67 6.12 12.79
N PHE A 39 14.85 7.32 12.21
CA PHE A 39 14.86 7.47 10.76
C PHE A 39 16.04 6.72 10.13
N THR A 40 15.74 5.87 9.14
CA THR A 40 16.73 5.07 8.43
C THR A 40 16.33 4.80 6.98
N LEU A 41 17.31 4.47 6.14
CA LEU A 41 17.11 3.98 4.77
C LEU A 41 17.46 2.48 4.62
N MET A 42 17.78 1.80 5.72
CA MET A 42 18.16 0.37 5.72
C MET A 42 17.06 -0.52 5.10
N ASN A 43 15.79 -0.21 5.35
CA ASN A 43 14.65 -0.95 4.78
C ASN A 43 14.64 -0.90 3.24
N TYR A 44 15.01 0.25 2.66
CA TYR A 44 15.11 0.41 1.21
C TYR A 44 16.33 -0.33 0.65
N GLU A 45 17.47 -0.27 1.32
CA GLU A 45 18.65 -1.06 0.94
C GLU A 45 18.35 -2.56 0.92
N GLN A 46 17.67 -3.06 1.95
CA GLN A 46 17.22 -4.45 2.02
C GLN A 46 16.25 -4.77 0.87
N PHE A 47 15.28 -3.89 0.58
CA PHE A 47 14.35 -4.06 -0.55
C PHE A 47 15.07 -4.15 -1.90
N PHE A 48 16.08 -3.32 -2.14
CA PHE A 48 16.87 -3.34 -3.37
C PHE A 48 17.93 -4.46 -3.42
N SER A 49 18.03 -5.30 -2.39
CA SER A 49 18.87 -6.49 -2.46
C SER A 49 18.43 -7.44 -3.58
N VAL A 50 19.39 -8.21 -4.11
CA VAL A 50 19.18 -9.15 -5.22
C VAL A 50 18.03 -10.12 -4.94
N ARG A 51 17.86 -10.54 -3.68
CA ARG A 51 16.82 -11.48 -3.26
C ARG A 51 15.43 -10.90 -3.46
N TYR A 52 15.15 -9.71 -2.91
CA TYR A 52 13.83 -9.09 -2.99
C TYR A 52 13.53 -8.57 -4.40
N MET A 53 14.54 -8.07 -5.12
CA MET A 53 14.40 -7.72 -6.53
C MET A 53 14.02 -8.93 -7.38
N ARG A 54 14.67 -10.09 -7.19
CA ARG A 54 14.28 -11.32 -7.87
C ARG A 54 12.84 -11.71 -7.56
N MET A 55 12.44 -11.68 -6.29
CA MET A 55 11.05 -11.97 -5.89
C MET A 55 10.04 -11.02 -6.54
N LEU A 56 10.37 -9.74 -6.65
CA LEU A 56 9.54 -8.75 -7.33
C LEU A 56 9.35 -9.11 -8.81
N PHE A 57 10.42 -9.41 -9.53
CA PHE A 57 10.34 -9.79 -10.95
C PHE A 57 9.60 -11.12 -11.15
N GLU A 58 9.88 -12.13 -10.33
CA GLU A 58 9.16 -13.41 -10.37
C GLU A 58 7.66 -13.22 -10.16
N SER A 59 7.26 -12.36 -9.22
CA SER A 59 5.84 -12.04 -8.98
C SER A 59 5.16 -11.41 -10.20
N ILE A 60 5.85 -10.50 -10.91
CA ILE A 60 5.33 -9.90 -12.14
C ILE A 60 5.17 -10.95 -13.25
N VAL A 61 6.16 -11.83 -13.41
CA VAL A 61 6.10 -12.94 -14.39
C VAL A 61 4.93 -13.86 -14.08
N TYR A 62 4.77 -14.30 -12.83
CA TYR A 62 3.65 -15.16 -12.45
C TYR A 62 2.30 -14.48 -12.64
N ALA A 63 2.16 -13.22 -12.23
CA ALA A 63 0.92 -12.47 -12.42
C ALA A 63 0.55 -12.37 -13.92
N THR A 64 1.54 -12.14 -14.79
CA THR A 64 1.34 -12.08 -16.24
C THR A 64 0.94 -13.43 -16.81
N LEU A 65 1.65 -14.50 -16.44
CA LEU A 65 1.39 -15.86 -16.94
C LEU A 65 0.02 -16.41 -16.53
N ILE A 66 -0.47 -16.05 -15.34
CA ILE A 66 -1.78 -16.51 -14.85
C ILE A 66 -2.92 -15.68 -15.46
N THR A 67 -2.66 -14.41 -15.78
CA THR A 67 -3.68 -13.49 -16.30
C THR A 67 -3.95 -13.70 -17.80
N LEU A 68 -2.93 -14.08 -18.58
CA LEU A 68 -3.03 -14.37 -20.02
C LEU A 68 -3.53 -15.80 -20.29
#